data_AF-A0A0Q9MGU2-F1
#
_entry.id   AF-A0A0Q9MGU2-F1
#
_cell.length_a   1.000
_cell.length_b   1.000
_cell.length_c   1.000
_cell.angle_alpha   90.00
_cell.angle_beta   90.00
_cell.angle_gamma   90.00
#
_symmetry.space_group_name_H-M   'P 1'
#
loop_
_entity.id
_entity.type
_entity.pdbx_description
1 polymer ?
#
loop_
_entity_poly.entity_id
_entity_poly.type
_entity_poly.pdbx_seq_one_letter_code
_entity_poly.pdbx_strand_id
1 'polypeptide(L)'
;MPLLKELQDKVRATHLLVRPADEWNKLSEKVRQAWAGGDEHQLDTARKFHLIAWASVARNILTDPFEGVGVTTTPATTDWGIATLSTGKRSCQPQLTQTETAGTTGAQPRLRNFEEVMAEYNACLNYLAGTTSEPSPARNYS
;
A
#
# COMPACT_ATOMS: atom_id res chain seq x y z
N MET A 1 -1.70 6.02 22.06
CA MET A 1 -0.76 7.11 21.76
C MET A 1 -1.43 8.05 20.77
N PRO A 2 -1.71 9.31 21.13
CA PRO A 2 -2.39 10.27 20.25
C PRO A 2 -1.65 10.48 18.91
N LEU A 3 -0.31 10.50 18.93
CA LEU A 3 0.53 10.68 17.75
C LEU A 3 0.35 9.60 16.65
N LEU A 4 0.07 8.35 17.03
CA LEU A 4 -0.11 7.27 16.06
C LEU A 4 -1.43 7.42 15.29
N LYS A 5 -2.51 7.77 15.99
CA LYS A 5 -3.82 7.97 15.38
C LYS A 5 -3.80 9.20 14.46
N GLU A 6 -3.17 10.29 14.90
CA GLU A 6 -2.97 11.49 14.08
C GLU A 6 -2.18 11.17 12.80
N LEU A 7 -1.12 10.37 12.90
CA LEU A 7 -0.35 9.94 11.73
C LEU A 7 -1.19 9.10 10.77
N GLN A 8 -1.97 8.14 11.28
CA GLN A 8 -2.88 7.32 10.46
C GLN A 8 -3.92 8.17 9.73
N ASP A 9 -4.50 9.15 10.43
CA ASP A 9 -5.48 10.08 9.84
C ASP A 9 -4.82 11.00 8.80
N LYS A 10 -3.58 11.43 9.04
CA LYS A 10 -2.79 12.23 8.08
C LYS A 10 -2.46 11.43 6.83
N VAL A 11 -2.05 10.15 6.96
CA VAL A 11 -1.83 9.25 5.82
C VAL A 11 -3.10 9.15 4.97
N ARG A 12 -4.26 8.89 5.59
CA ARG A 12 -5.55 8.84 4.88
C ARG A 12 -5.85 10.16 4.17
N ALA A 13 -5.75 11.28 4.88
CA ALA A 13 -6.05 12.60 4.33
C ALA A 13 -5.17 12.94 3.12
N THR A 14 -3.86 12.67 3.20
CA THR A 14 -2.94 12.96 2.10
C THR A 14 -3.24 12.13 0.85
N HIS A 15 -3.57 10.85 1.00
CA HIS A 15 -3.98 10.03 -0.15
C HIS A 15 -5.28 10.51 -0.79
N LEU A 16 -6.24 10.99 0.02
CA LEU A 16 -7.49 11.57 -0.48
C LEU A 16 -7.29 12.88 -1.26
N LEU A 17 -6.23 13.66 -0.97
CA LEU A 17 -5.89 14.85 -1.76
C LEU A 17 -5.41 14.50 -3.17
N VAL A 18 -4.77 13.35 -3.34
CA VAL A 18 -4.26 12.90 -4.64
C VAL A 18 -5.34 12.18 -5.43
N ARG A 19 -6.16 11.37 -4.76
CA ARG A 19 -7.29 10.69 -5.39
C ARG A 19 -8.39 10.39 -4.37
N PRO A 20 -9.64 10.81 -4.65
CA PRO A 20 -10.80 10.41 -3.86
C PRO A 20 -10.94 8.89 -3.75
N ALA A 21 -11.48 8.42 -2.61
CA ALA A 21 -11.64 6.99 -2.36
C ALA A 21 -12.51 6.28 -3.41
N ASP A 22 -13.58 6.92 -3.89
CA ASP A 22 -14.47 6.34 -4.90
C ASP A 22 -13.78 6.21 -6.26
N GLU A 23 -12.93 7.16 -6.65
CA GLU A 23 -12.12 7.09 -7.85
C GLU A 23 -11.05 6.00 -7.77
N TRP A 24 -10.41 5.83 -6.60
CA TRP A 24 -9.49 4.72 -6.37
C TRP A 24 -10.22 3.38 -6.46
N ASN A 25 -11.40 3.26 -5.86
CA ASN A 25 -12.18 2.03 -5.88
C ASN A 25 -12.66 1.69 -7.31
N LYS A 26 -13.08 2.68 -8.10
CA LYS A 26 -13.40 2.50 -9.52
C LYS A 26 -12.18 2.04 -10.31
N LEU A 27 -10.98 2.57 -10.02
CA LEU A 27 -9.74 2.12 -10.65
C LEU A 27 -9.42 0.67 -10.27
N SER A 28 -9.49 0.31 -8.98
CA SER A 28 -9.30 -1.06 -8.50
C SER A 28 -10.20 -2.05 -9.22
N GLU A 29 -11.47 -1.71 -9.39
CA GLU A 29 -12.42 -2.54 -10.13
C GLU A 29 -12.10 -2.64 -11.63
N LYS A 30 -11.70 -1.53 -12.28
CA LYS A 30 -11.25 -1.56 -13.68
C LYS A 30 -10.02 -2.43 -13.89
N VAL A 31 -9.04 -2.35 -12.98
CA VAL A 31 -7.81 -3.17 -13.07
C VAL A 31 -8.17 -4.64 -12.84
N ARG A 32 -9.10 -4.94 -11.93
CA ARG A 32 -9.66 -6.29 -11.75
C ARG A 32 -10.28 -6.85 -13.03
N GLN A 33 -11.07 -6.03 -13.73
CA GLN A 33 -11.69 -6.43 -15.00
C GLN A 33 -10.66 -6.61 -16.12
N ALA A 34 -9.66 -5.74 -16.21
CA ALA A 34 -8.57 -5.85 -17.19
C ALA A 34 -7.75 -7.13 -16.99
N TRP A 35 -7.45 -7.50 -15.75
CA TRP A 35 -6.83 -8.78 -15.39
C TRP A 35 -7.67 -9.97 -15.86
N ALA A 36 -8.98 -9.97 -15.56
CA ALA A 36 -9.88 -11.03 -16.00
C ALA A 36 -10.03 -11.13 -17.54
N GLY A 37 -9.89 -9.99 -18.23
CA GLY A 37 -9.98 -9.91 -19.69
C GLY A 37 -8.66 -10.09 -20.44
N GLY A 38 -7.52 -10.19 -19.74
CA GLY A 38 -6.18 -10.27 -20.36
C GLY A 38 -5.73 -9.01 -21.09
N ASP A 39 -6.24 -7.82 -20.72
CA ASP A 39 -5.87 -6.55 -21.36
C ASP A 39 -4.57 -5.99 -20.76
N GLU A 40 -3.44 -6.44 -21.30
CA GLU A 40 -2.11 -6.03 -20.85
C GLU A 40 -1.85 -4.52 -21.00
N HIS A 41 -2.43 -3.88 -22.02
CA HIS A 41 -2.22 -2.45 -22.26
C HIS A 41 -2.91 -1.59 -21.19
N GLN A 42 -4.13 -1.95 -20.82
CA GLN A 42 -4.85 -1.27 -19.74
C GLN A 42 -4.16 -1.48 -18.39
N LEU A 43 -3.61 -2.67 -18.14
CA LEU A 43 -2.84 -2.96 -16.93
C LEU A 43 -1.55 -2.15 -16.85
N ASP A 44 -0.79 -2.06 -17.94
CA ASP A 44 0.44 -1.26 -18.01
C ASP A 44 0.16 0.23 -17.79
N THR A 45 -0.92 0.75 -18.39
CA THR A 45 -1.35 2.14 -18.20
C THR A 45 -1.74 2.42 -16.75
N ALA A 46 -2.53 1.54 -16.13
CA ALA A 46 -2.91 1.68 -14.73
C ALA A 46 -1.67 1.67 -13.81
N ARG A 47 -0.75 0.73 -14.03
CA ARG A 47 0.50 0.62 -13.26
C ARG A 47 1.34 1.88 -13.39
N LYS A 48 1.67 2.30 -14.62
CA LYS A 48 2.60 3.39 -14.88
C LYS A 48 2.09 4.75 -14.41
N PHE A 49 0.82 5.05 -14.62
CA PHE A 49 0.32 6.42 -14.43
C PHE A 49 -0.47 6.62 -13.14
N HIS A 50 -1.18 5.59 -12.66
CA HIS A 50 -2.06 5.75 -11.52
C HIS A 50 -1.47 5.17 -10.24
N LEU A 51 -0.90 3.96 -10.32
CA LEU A 51 -0.38 3.29 -9.14
C LEU A 51 0.95 3.89 -8.68
N ILE A 52 1.86 4.23 -9.60
CA ILE A 52 3.12 4.90 -9.26
C ILE A 52 2.86 6.28 -8.64
N ALA A 53 1.97 7.08 -9.22
CA ALA A 53 1.65 8.42 -8.71
C ALA A 53 1.09 8.33 -7.28
N TRP A 54 0.14 7.41 -7.04
CA TRP A 54 -0.45 7.22 -5.73
C TRP A 54 0.56 6.66 -4.71
N ALA A 55 1.40 5.70 -5.11
CA ALA A 55 2.46 5.17 -4.24
C ALA A 55 3.50 6.24 -3.86
N SER A 56 3.80 7.18 -4.77
CA SER A 56 4.79 8.23 -4.55
C SER A 56 4.43 9.18 -3.40
N VAL A 57 3.15 9.25 -3.00
CA VAL A 57 2.66 10.05 -1.87
C VAL A 57 3.44 9.76 -0.59
N ALA A 58 3.75 8.48 -0.34
CA ALA A 58 4.51 8.07 0.84
C ALA A 58 5.88 8.74 0.92
N ARG A 59 6.57 8.85 -0.22
CA ARG A 59 7.95 9.34 -0.32
C ARG A 59 8.06 10.83 -0.58
N ASN A 60 7.02 11.44 -1.14
CA ASN A 60 7.06 12.84 -1.57
C ASN A 60 6.30 13.78 -0.64
N ILE A 61 5.31 13.27 0.12
CA ILE A 61 4.43 14.10 0.95
C ILE A 61 4.43 13.62 2.40
N LEU A 62 4.47 12.30 2.62
CA LEU A 62 4.39 11.72 3.97
C LEU A 62 5.75 11.51 4.64
N THR A 63 6.86 11.80 3.97
CA THR A 63 8.22 11.67 4.53
C THR A 63 8.38 12.46 5.83
N ASP A 64 8.14 13.78 5.83
CA ASP A 64 8.29 14.59 7.05
C ASP A 64 7.33 14.14 8.17
N PRO A 65 6.04 13.85 7.91
CA PRO A 65 5.15 13.24 8.91
C PRO A 65 5.68 11.93 9.51
N PHE A 66 6.27 11.05 8.69
CA PHE A 66 6.84 9.79 9.17
C PHE A 66 8.12 10.05 9.99
N GLU A 67 9.02 10.91 9.51
CA GLU A 67 10.25 11.25 10.23
C GLU A 67 9.97 11.93 11.58
N GLY A 68 8.93 12.76 11.65
CA GLY A 68 8.48 13.40 12.89
C GLY A 68 8.08 12.43 14.01
N VAL A 69 7.83 11.15 13.68
CA VAL A 69 7.58 10.07 14.66
C VAL A 69 8.68 9.01 14.68
N GLY A 70 9.83 9.27 14.06
CA GLY A 70 10.96 8.34 14.01
C GLY A 70 10.75 7.15 13.05
N VAL A 71 9.91 7.31 12.02
CA VAL A 71 9.75 6.35 10.92
C VAL A 71 10.47 6.87 9.69
N THR A 72 11.43 6.10 9.18
CA THR A 72 12.10 6.41 7.90
C THR A 72 11.35 5.77 6.74
N THR A 73 11.39 6.43 5.58
CA THR A 73 10.70 5.99 4.36
C THR A 73 11.70 5.81 3.24
N THR A 74 11.76 4.60 2.66
CA THR A 74 12.64 4.27 1.53
C THR A 74 11.82 3.67 0.37
N PRO A 75 12.40 3.51 -0.84
CA PRO A 75 11.69 2.86 -1.94
C PRO A 75 11.13 1.49 -1.55
N ALA A 76 10.00 1.13 -2.16
CA ALA A 76 9.48 -0.22 -2.03
C ALA A 76 10.46 -1.23 -2.63
N THR A 77 10.49 -2.41 -2.02
CA THR A 77 11.30 -3.57 -2.45
C THR A 77 10.51 -4.56 -3.31
N THR A 78 9.19 -4.38 -3.44
CA THR A 78 8.32 -5.21 -4.28
C THR A 78 7.62 -4.36 -5.35
N ASP A 79 7.21 -5.00 -6.45
CA ASP A 79 6.53 -4.36 -7.58
C ASP A 79 5.21 -3.67 -7.23
N TRP A 80 4.58 -4.09 -6.13
CA TRP A 80 3.29 -3.58 -5.65
C TRP A 80 3.38 -2.89 -4.29
N GLY A 81 4.60 -2.75 -3.76
CA GLY A 81 4.83 -2.03 -2.52
C GLY A 81 4.69 -0.53 -2.71
N ILE A 82 4.21 0.15 -1.69
CA ILE A 82 4.08 1.61 -1.72
C ILE A 82 5.41 2.27 -1.36
N ALA A 83 5.92 1.96 -0.17
CA ALA A 83 7.21 2.38 0.34
C ALA A 83 7.61 1.46 1.49
N THR A 84 8.92 1.33 1.75
CA THR A 84 9.40 0.62 2.93
C THR A 84 9.44 1.61 4.09
N LEU A 85 8.66 1.35 5.14
CA LEU A 85 8.59 2.13 6.37
C LEU A 85 9.40 1.43 7.45
N SER A 86 10.33 2.12 8.13
CA SER A 86 11.22 1.50 9.12
C SER A 86 11.34 2.32 10.40
N THR A 87 11.45 1.64 11.54
CA THR A 87 11.82 2.26 12.83
C THR A 87 12.68 1.30 13.64
N GLY A 88 13.87 1.74 14.04
CA GLY A 88 14.85 0.89 14.72
C GLY A 88 15.12 -0.41 13.96
N LYS A 89 14.67 -1.54 14.53
CA LYS A 89 14.83 -2.89 13.95
C LYS A 89 13.59 -3.43 13.23
N ARG A 90 12.50 -2.66 13.16
CA ARG A 90 11.25 -3.06 12.51
C ARG A 90 11.13 -2.40 11.15
N SER A 91 10.67 -3.15 10.16
CA SER A 91 10.37 -2.65 8.82
C SER A 91 9.05 -3.23 8.34
N CYS A 92 8.27 -2.43 7.63
CA CYS A 92 7.02 -2.85 7.04
C CYS A 92 6.81 -2.15 5.69
N GLN A 93 6.13 -2.84 4.78
CA GLN A 93 5.83 -2.30 3.46
C GLN A 93 4.35 -2.52 3.15
N PRO A 94 3.51 -1.47 3.23
CA PRO A 94 2.11 -1.60 2.83
C PRO A 94 2.03 -1.85 1.31
N GLN A 95 1.14 -2.74 0.92
CA GLN A 95 1.00 -3.21 -0.46
C GLN A 95 -0.24 -2.61 -1.14
N LEU A 96 -0.13 -2.31 -2.43
CA LEU A 96 -1.25 -1.92 -3.29
C LEU A 96 -2.11 -3.10 -3.72
N THR A 97 -1.56 -4.31 -3.70
CA THR A 97 -2.26 -5.51 -4.14
C THR A 97 -2.48 -6.49 -3.00
N GLN A 98 -3.43 -7.38 -3.24
CA GLN A 98 -3.68 -8.56 -2.45
C GLN A 98 -3.51 -9.76 -3.38
N THR A 99 -2.63 -10.68 -3.03
CA THR A 99 -2.56 -11.98 -3.68
C THR A 99 -3.75 -12.79 -3.20
N GLU A 100 -4.64 -13.20 -4.12
CA GLU A 100 -5.60 -14.25 -3.81
C GLU A 100 -4.83 -15.56 -3.62
N THR A 101 -5.20 -16.33 -2.60
CA THR A 101 -4.43 -17.39 -1.94
C THR A 101 -3.69 -18.35 -2.90
N ALA A 102 -2.47 -18.73 -2.51
CA ALA A 102 -1.63 -19.71 -3.21
C ALA A 102 -2.30 -21.08 -3.33
N GLY A 103 -2.45 -21.58 -4.56
CA GLY A 103 -3.02 -22.89 -4.88
C GLY A 103 -3.28 -23.09 -6.36
N THR A 104 -3.48 -22.00 -7.10
CA THR A 104 -3.53 -22.00 -8.57
C THR A 104 -2.36 -21.21 -9.12
N THR A 105 -1.42 -21.91 -9.75
CA THR A 105 -0.47 -21.32 -10.70
C THR A 105 -1.25 -20.41 -11.66
N GLY A 106 -1.15 -19.09 -11.48
CA GLY A 106 -1.82 -18.09 -12.33
C GLY A 106 -2.84 -17.16 -11.67
N ALA A 107 -3.04 -17.18 -10.34
CA ALA A 107 -3.88 -16.18 -9.68
C ALA A 107 -3.24 -14.78 -9.79
N GLN A 108 -3.83 -13.90 -10.60
CA GLN A 108 -3.34 -12.53 -10.79
C GLN A 108 -3.62 -11.71 -9.52
N PRO A 109 -2.68 -10.88 -9.05
CA PRO A 109 -2.87 -10.08 -7.85
C PRO A 109 -4.01 -9.07 -8.07
N ARG A 110 -4.91 -8.91 -7.10
CA ARG A 110 -5.98 -7.90 -7.16
C ARG A 110 -5.49 -6.59 -6.55
N LEU A 111 -5.84 -5.45 -7.17
CA LEU A 111 -5.60 -4.14 -6.59
C LEU A 111 -6.57 -3.93 -5.42
N ARG A 112 -6.03 -3.59 -4.26
CA ARG A 112 -6.81 -3.29 -3.06
C ARG A 112 -7.66 -2.05 -3.28
N ASN A 113 -8.86 -2.04 -2.70
CA ASN A 113 -9.67 -0.84 -2.58
C ASN A 113 -9.04 0.13 -1.55
N PHE A 114 -9.56 1.35 -1.45
CA PHE A 114 -8.94 2.40 -0.66
C PHE A 114 -8.84 2.02 0.82
N GLU A 115 -9.92 1.48 1.39
CA GLU A 115 -9.98 1.09 2.80
C GLU A 115 -9.04 -0.09 3.10
N GLU A 116 -8.89 -1.03 2.17
CA GLU A 116 -7.92 -2.12 2.27
C GLU A 116 -6.47 -1.62 2.28
N VAL A 117 -6.14 -0.61 1.47
CA VAL A 117 -4.80 0.00 1.51
C VAL A 117 -4.59 0.78 2.82
N MET A 118 -5.60 1.50 3.30
CA MET A 118 -5.51 2.19 4.60
C MET A 118 -5.36 1.19 5.76
N ALA A 119 -5.99 0.03 5.67
CA ALA A 119 -5.81 -1.05 6.64
C ALA A 119 -4.36 -1.58 6.64
N GLU A 120 -3.73 -1.74 5.47
CA GLU A 120 -2.31 -2.13 5.37
C GLU A 120 -1.38 -1.08 6.00
N TYR A 121 -1.61 0.21 5.71
CA TYR A 121 -0.88 1.29 6.36
C TYR A 121 -1.02 1.24 7.88
N ASN A 122 -2.25 1.10 8.38
CA ASN A 122 -2.50 1.05 9.81
C ASN A 122 -1.82 -0.16 10.45
N ALA A 123 -1.86 -1.33 9.81
CA ALA A 123 -1.17 -2.53 10.27
C ALA A 123 0.35 -2.32 10.34
N CYS A 124 0.94 -1.73 9.30
CA CYS A 124 2.36 -1.37 9.31
C CYS A 124 2.72 -0.38 10.42
N LEU A 125 1.96 0.71 10.55
CA LEU A 125 2.24 1.74 11.57
C LEU A 125 2.05 1.20 12.99
N ASN A 126 1.06 0.35 13.21
CA ASN A 126 0.86 -0.34 14.49
C ASN A 126 2.04 -1.27 14.82
N TYR A 127 2.53 -2.03 13.85
CA TYR A 127 3.70 -2.88 14.03
C TYR A 127 4.96 -2.07 14.34
N LEU A 128 5.22 -1.00 13.59
CA LEU A 128 6.35 -0.11 13.82
C LEU A 128 6.28 0.51 15.22
N ALA A 129 5.09 0.98 15.64
CA ALA A 129 4.84 1.48 16.99
C ALA A 129 4.93 0.41 18.09
N GLY A 130 5.00 -0.88 17.74
CA GLY A 130 5.09 -1.99 18.68
C GLY A 130 3.78 -2.36 19.35
N THR A 131 2.66 -1.96 18.77
CA THR A 131 1.31 -2.27 19.28
C THR A 131 0.79 -3.61 18.76
N THR A 132 1.39 -4.15 17.69
CA THR A 132 1.05 -5.45 17.10
C THR A 132 2.30 -6.22 16.69
N SER A 133 2.15 -7.54 16.51
CA SER A 133 3.16 -8.37 15.83
C SER A 133 3.25 -8.03 14.34
N GLU A 134 4.30 -8.52 13.67
CA GLU A 134 4.56 -8.28 12.24
C GLU A 134 3.31 -8.58 11.40
N PRO A 135 2.86 -7.65 10.54
CA PRO A 135 1.74 -7.93 9.65
C PRO A 135 2.16 -9.10 8.76
N SER A 136 1.32 -10.13 8.71
CA SER A 136 1.70 -11.42 8.12
C SER A 136 2.34 -11.20 6.74
N PRO A 137 3.61 -11.61 6.55
CA PRO A 137 4.14 -11.68 5.21
C PRO A 137 3.27 -12.68 4.45
N ALA A 138 2.92 -12.37 3.20
CA ALA A 138 2.48 -13.40 2.28
C ALA A 138 3.54 -14.51 2.35
N ARG A 139 3.20 -15.65 2.97
CA ARG A 139 4.17 -16.70 3.30
C ARG A 139 4.75 -17.23 2.00
N ASN A 140 5.97 -16.81 1.67
CA ASN A 140 6.80 -17.50 0.71
C ASN A 140 7.36 -18.74 1.41
N TYR A 141 6.70 -19.89 1.22
CA TYR A 141 7.35 -21.16 1.42
C TYR A 141 8.03 -21.53 0.10
N SER A 142 9.37 -21.61 0.17
CA SER A 142 10.21 -22.20 -0.87
C SER A 142 9.90 -23.68 -1.08
#